data_AF-A0A535FMA5-F1
#
_entry.id   AF-A0A535FMA5-F1
#
_cell.length_a   1.000
_cell.length_b   1.000
_cell.length_c   1.000
_cell.angle_alpha   90.00
_cell.angle_beta   90.00
_cell.angle_gamma   90.00
#
_symmetry.space_group_name_H-M   'P 1'
#
loop_
_entity.id
_entity.type
_entity.pdbx_description
1 polymer ?
#
loop_
_entity_poly.entity_id
_entity_poly.type
_entity_poly.pdbx_seq_one_letter_code
_entity_poly.pdbx_strand_id
1 'polypeptide(L)'
;MAGNDIAAHIRSCPLCQRGVVRLSEALIAGPTLTCDQCRARLPAYYEATRPEHPLADLSDWEVAGVARHLALCTSSCREEYEELMLLAELEERDEIIESDEVIDP
;
A
#
# COMPACT_ATOMS: atom_id res chain seq x y z
N MET A 1 -5.54 -19.00 -27.95
CA MET A 1 -4.19 -19.62 -27.98
C MET A 1 -3.04 -18.63 -28.23
N ALA A 2 -3.26 -17.36 -28.56
CA ALA A 2 -2.19 -16.40 -28.85
C ALA A 2 -1.37 -15.89 -27.64
N GLY A 3 -1.89 -15.99 -26.41
CA GLY A 3 -1.20 -15.47 -25.21
C GLY A 3 0.07 -16.24 -24.83
N ASN A 4 0.14 -17.54 -25.15
CA ASN A 4 1.30 -18.37 -24.85
C ASN A 4 2.51 -18.05 -25.75
N ASP A 5 2.26 -17.67 -27.00
CA ASP A 5 3.32 -17.37 -27.98
C ASP A 5 4.03 -16.06 -27.66
N ILE A 6 3.27 -15.06 -27.21
CA ILE A 6 3.82 -13.77 -26.76
C ILE A 6 4.67 -13.96 -25.49
N ALA A 7 4.17 -14.71 -24.51
CA ALA A 7 4.90 -14.97 -23.27
C ALA A 7 6.17 -15.81 -23.52
N ALA A 8 6.14 -16.77 -24.44
CA ALA A 8 7.31 -17.55 -24.84
C ALA A 8 8.34 -16.69 -25.59
N HIS A 9 7.88 -15.81 -26.50
CA HIS A 9 8.73 -14.89 -27.21
C HIS A 9 9.43 -13.89 -26.27
N ILE A 10 8.69 -13.27 -25.36
CA ILE A 10 9.26 -12.31 -24.38
C ILE A 10 10.36 -12.97 -23.54
N ARG A 11 10.15 -14.23 -23.12
CA ARG A 11 11.12 -14.99 -22.32
C ARG A 11 12.35 -15.45 -23.10
N SER A 12 12.23 -15.64 -24.41
CA SER A 12 13.33 -16.16 -25.26
C SER A 12 14.07 -15.08 -26.04
N CYS A 13 13.46 -13.92 -26.25
CA CYS A 13 14.06 -12.80 -26.97
C CYS A 13 14.83 -11.89 -26.00
N PRO A 14 16.18 -11.79 -26.09
CA PRO A 14 16.97 -10.99 -25.18
C PRO A 14 16.67 -9.48 -25.24
N LEU A 15 16.09 -9.00 -26.35
CA LEU A 15 15.68 -7.61 -26.50
C LEU A 15 14.37 -7.35 -25.77
N CYS A 16 13.37 -8.22 -25.94
CA CYS A 16 12.09 -8.13 -25.22
C CYS A 16 12.28 -8.32 -23.72
N GLN A 17 13.11 -9.29 -23.31
CA GLN A 17 13.42 -9.54 -21.91
C GLN A 17 14.11 -8.35 -21.25
N ARG A 18 15.13 -7.77 -21.91
CA ARG A 18 15.76 -6.53 -21.42
C ARG A 18 14.80 -5.34 -21.41
N GLY A 19 13.90 -5.28 -22.40
CA GLY A 19 12.83 -4.29 -22.44
C GLY A 19 11.92 -4.39 -21.22
N VAL A 20 11.47 -5.60 -20.86
CA VAL A 20 10.66 -5.85 -19.66
C VAL A 20 11.41 -5.49 -18.38
N VAL A 21 12.69 -5.89 -18.25
CA VAL A 21 13.50 -5.52 -17.09
C VAL A 21 13.63 -4.00 -16.96
N ARG A 22 13.93 -3.30 -18.06
CA ARG A 22 14.03 -1.83 -18.07
C ARG A 22 12.70 -1.14 -17.81
N LEU A 23 11.60 -1.69 -18.29
CA LEU A 23 10.25 -1.20 -18.00
C LEU A 23 9.93 -1.38 -16.51
N SER A 24 10.20 -2.55 -15.95
CA SER A 24 10.05 -2.81 -14.52
C SER A 24 10.94 -1.89 -13.69
N GLU A 25 12.21 -1.72 -14.07
CA GLU A 25 13.14 -0.77 -13.44
C GLU A 25 12.64 0.66 -13.53
N ALA A 26 12.10 1.10 -14.68
CA ALA A 26 11.54 2.43 -14.85
C ALA A 26 10.26 2.65 -14.02
N LEU A 27 9.40 1.63 -13.93
CA LEU A 27 8.21 1.62 -13.08
C LEU A 27 8.59 1.66 -11.58
N ILE A 28 9.67 0.98 -11.21
CA ILE A 28 10.25 1.00 -9.86
C ILE A 28 10.96 2.35 -9.59
N ALA A 29 11.62 2.92 -10.61
CA ALA A 29 12.40 4.16 -10.52
C ALA A 29 11.56 5.45 -10.60
N GLY A 30 10.24 5.36 -10.71
CA GLY A 30 9.36 6.51 -10.48
C GLY A 30 9.68 7.16 -9.13
N PRO A 31 9.34 8.44 -8.89
CA PRO A 31 9.76 9.17 -7.69
C PRO A 31 9.43 8.39 -6.41
N THR A 32 10.47 7.96 -5.71
CA THR A 32 10.34 7.35 -4.38
C THR A 32 10.01 8.46 -3.40
N LEU A 33 8.89 8.32 -2.69
CA LEU A 33 8.59 9.16 -1.55
C LEU A 33 9.80 9.17 -0.60
N THR A 34 10.10 10.33 -0.02
CA THR A 34 10.96 10.36 1.17
C THR A 34 10.20 9.78 2.37
N CYS A 35 10.91 9.39 3.44
CA CYS A 35 10.24 8.91 4.65
C CYS A 35 9.24 9.94 5.19
N ASP A 36 9.61 11.23 5.20
CA ASP A 36 8.71 12.29 5.67
C ASP A 36 7.45 12.42 4.80
N GLN A 37 7.61 12.29 3.48
CA GLN A 37 6.49 12.29 2.55
C GLN A 37 5.60 11.04 2.70
N CYS A 38 6.19 9.89 3.04
CA CYS A 38 5.45 8.67 3.32
C CYS A 38 4.66 8.82 4.63
N ARG A 39 5.32 9.23 5.71
CA ARG A 39 4.72 9.42 7.04
C ARG A 39 3.56 10.40 7.06
N ALA A 40 3.72 11.52 6.37
CA ALA A 40 2.64 12.51 6.22
C ALA A 40 1.39 11.96 5.52
N ARG A 41 1.52 10.87 4.76
CA ARG A 41 0.41 10.23 4.02
C ARG A 41 -0.14 8.98 4.69
N LEU A 42 0.50 8.44 5.75
CA LEU A 42 0.09 7.17 6.37
C LEU A 42 -1.36 7.17 6.86
N PRO A 43 -1.88 8.21 7.56
CA PRO A 43 -3.27 8.21 8.00
C PRO A 43 -4.26 8.16 6.82
N ALA A 44 -4.03 8.99 5.80
CA ALA A 44 -4.87 8.99 4.60
C ALA A 44 -4.75 7.68 3.81
N TYR A 45 -3.57 7.08 3.77
CA TYR A 45 -3.34 5.79 3.13
C TYR A 45 -4.04 4.65 3.86
N TYR A 46 -4.00 4.63 5.20
CA TYR A 46 -4.75 3.69 6.02
C TYR A 46 -6.25 3.80 5.70
N GLU A 47 -6.82 5.00 5.80
CA GLU A 47 -8.24 5.22 5.52
C GLU A 47 -8.64 4.88 4.09
N ALA A 48 -7.83 5.24 3.10
CA ALA A 48 -8.11 4.96 1.68
C ALA A 48 -8.05 3.46 1.34
N THR A 49 -7.36 2.65 2.16
CA THR A 49 -7.19 1.21 1.92
C THR A 49 -8.08 0.35 2.82
N ARG A 50 -8.93 0.94 3.67
CA ARG A 50 -9.91 0.19 4.47
C ARG A 50 -10.94 -0.51 3.57
N PRO A 51 -11.23 -1.81 3.80
CA PRO A 51 -12.10 -2.59 2.95
C PRO A 51 -13.58 -2.17 3.03
N GLU A 52 -14.01 -1.67 4.17
CA GLU A 52 -15.44 -1.51 4.46
C GLU A 52 -15.96 -0.14 4.03
N HIS A 53 -15.19 0.94 4.27
CA HIS A 53 -15.50 2.28 3.80
C HIS A 53 -14.22 3.13 3.68
N PRO A 54 -13.70 3.41 2.47
CA PRO A 54 -12.56 4.30 2.34
C PRO A 54 -12.96 5.73 2.70
N LEU A 55 -12.38 6.28 3.77
CA LEU A 55 -12.69 7.64 4.27
C LEU A 55 -11.76 8.72 3.71
N ALA A 56 -10.75 8.33 2.94
CA ALA A 56 -9.82 9.24 2.29
C ALA A 56 -9.78 8.98 0.77
N ASP A 57 -9.77 10.07 0.01
CA ASP A 57 -9.60 10.03 -1.44
C ASP A 57 -8.11 10.23 -1.77
N LEU A 58 -7.44 9.13 -2.10
CA LEU A 58 -6.09 9.13 -2.63
C LEU A 58 -6.12 8.64 -4.07
N SER A 59 -5.37 9.28 -4.95
CA SER A 59 -5.20 8.77 -6.30
C SER A 59 -4.49 7.41 -6.30
N ASP A 60 -4.78 6.56 -7.29
CA ASP A 60 -4.09 5.27 -7.46
C ASP A 60 -2.55 5.40 -7.44
N TRP A 61 -2.04 6.53 -7.95
CA TRP A 61 -0.62 6.83 -7.96
C TRP A 61 -0.06 7.09 -6.55
N GLU A 62 -0.82 7.76 -5.70
CA GLU A 62 -0.43 8.03 -4.31
C GLU A 62 -0.48 6.78 -3.46
N VAL A 63 -1.55 5.97 -3.61
CA VAL A 63 -1.67 4.66 -2.95
C VAL A 63 -0.50 3.76 -3.36
N ALA A 64 -0.23 3.64 -4.66
CA ALA A 64 0.89 2.84 -5.17
C ALA A 64 2.24 3.37 -4.67
N GLY A 65 2.41 4.70 -4.58
CA GLY A 65 3.62 5.34 -4.09
C GLY A 65 3.92 5.03 -2.63
N VAL A 66 2.90 5.14 -1.76
CA VAL A 66 3.00 4.83 -0.32
C VAL A 66 3.22 3.33 -0.12
N ALA A 67 2.43 2.47 -0.77
CA ALA A 67 2.57 1.01 -0.69
C ALA A 67 3.98 0.55 -1.11
N ARG A 68 4.52 1.13 -2.20
CA ARG A 68 5.87 0.83 -2.67
C ARG A 68 6.94 1.30 -1.68
N HIS A 69 6.79 2.48 -1.07
CA HIS A 69 7.74 2.96 -0.07
C HIS A 69 7.73 2.06 1.17
N LEU A 70 6.56 1.68 1.67
CA LEU A 70 6.42 0.76 2.81
C LEU A 70 7.07 -0.61 2.56
N ALA A 71 6.97 -1.13 1.33
CA ALA A 71 7.61 -2.39 0.94
C ALA A 71 9.15 -2.32 0.95
N LEU A 72 9.73 -1.13 0.77
CA LEU A 72 11.19 -0.93 0.69
C LEU A 72 11.79 -0.34 1.97
N CYS A 73 11.02 0.40 2.77
CA CYS A 73 11.44 1.05 4.01
C CYS A 73 10.98 0.22 5.22
N THR A 74 11.63 -0.92 5.43
CA THR A 74 11.18 -1.93 6.39
C THR A 74 11.33 -1.56 7.87
N SER A 75 12.17 -0.58 8.22
CA SER A 75 12.57 -0.30 9.61
C SER A 75 12.17 1.08 10.13
N SER A 76 11.33 1.84 9.40
CA SER A 76 10.87 3.15 9.87
C SER A 76 9.43 3.38 9.46
N CYS A 77 9.17 3.60 8.17
CA CYS A 77 7.80 3.87 7.72
C CYS A 77 6.88 2.64 7.89
N ARG A 78 7.44 1.44 7.75
CA ARG A 78 6.67 0.20 7.94
C ARG A 78 6.27 -0.02 9.40
N GLU A 79 7.20 0.17 10.34
CA GLU A 79 6.92 0.02 11.77
C GLU A 79 5.87 1.06 12.22
N GLU A 80 6.01 2.32 11.83
CA GLU A 80 5.02 3.36 12.14
C GLU A 80 3.63 3.06 11.55
N TYR A 81 3.58 2.46 10.35
CA TYR A 81 2.31 2.05 9.75
C TYR A 81 1.68 0.86 10.49
N GLU A 82 2.49 -0.10 10.94
CA GLU A 82 2.01 -1.23 11.76
C GLU A 82 1.49 -0.75 13.12
N GLU A 83 2.15 0.22 13.76
CA GLU A 83 1.66 0.86 14.99
C GLU A 83 0.32 1.59 14.76
N LEU A 84 0.18 2.32 13.66
CA LEU A 84 -1.08 2.97 13.30
C LEU A 84 -2.23 1.96 13.16
N MET A 85 -1.99 0.83 12.49
CA MET A 85 -3.00 -0.23 12.35
C MET A 85 -3.40 -0.81 13.71
N LEU A 86 -2.43 -1.07 14.57
CA LEU A 86 -2.68 -1.58 15.93
C LEU A 86 -3.51 -0.60 16.77
N LEU A 87 -3.22 0.71 16.66
CA LEU A 87 -4.00 1.74 17.36
C LEU A 87 -5.44 1.77 16.87
N ALA A 88 -5.67 1.73 15.56
CA ALA A 88 -7.02 1.72 15.01
C ALA A 88 -7.81 0.45 15.41
N GLU A 89 -7.16 -0.72 15.44
CA GLU A 89 -7.78 -1.96 15.94
C GLU A 89 -8.16 -1.88 17.43
N LEU A 90 -7.38 -1.16 18.24
CA LEU A 90 -7.70 -0.94 19.65
C LEU A 90 -8.87 0.03 19.82
N GLU A 91 -8.89 1.13 19.06
CA GLU A 91 -9.99 2.11 19.05
C GLU A 91 -11.32 1.44 18.67
N GLU A 92 -11.34 0.61 17.61
CA GLU A 92 -12.53 -0.15 17.22
C GLU A 92 -13.03 -1.10 18.33
N ARG A 93 -12.12 -1.67 19.12
CA ARG A 93 -12.49 -2.57 20.22
C ARG A 93 -13.02 -1.83 21.44
N ASP A 94 -12.46 -0.67 21.75
CA ASP A 94 -12.92 0.16 22.87
C ASP A 94 -14.29 0.77 22.55
N GLU A 95 -14.55 1.15 21.29
CA GLU A 95 -15.89 1.57 20.83
C GLU A 95 -16.97 0.50 21.08
N ILE A 96 -16.62 -0.79 20.96
CA ILE A 96 -17.53 -1.89 21.25
C ILE A 96 -17.83 -1.99 22.76
N ILE A 97 -16.81 -1.80 23.61
CA ILE A 97 -16.97 -1.93 25.07
C ILE A 97 -17.77 -0.75 25.65
N GLU A 98 -17.56 0.48 25.17
CA GLU A 98 -18.33 1.65 25.60
C GLU A 98 -19.80 1.59 25.16
N SER A 99 -20.10 0.84 24.09
CA SER A 99 -21.48 0.68 23.61
C SER A 99 -22.34 -0.29 24.45
N ASP A 100 -21.71 -1.11 25.32
CA ASP A 100 -22.38 -2.09 26.19
C ASP A 100 -22.68 -1.53 27.61
N GLU A 101 -22.24 -0.32 27.96
CA GLU A 101 -22.52 0.32 29.27
C GLU A 101 -23.85 1.12 29.31
N VAL A 102 -24.85 0.73 28.52
CA VAL A 102 -26.23 1.25 28.66
C VAL A 102 -27.20 0.14 29.05
N ILE A 103 -26.91 -0.53 30.17
CA ILE A 103 -27.94 -1.19 30.98
C ILE A 103 -27.71 -0.82 32.45
N ASP A 104 -28.39 0.24 32.88
CA ASP A 104 -28.58 0.58 34.29
C ASP A 104 -30.01 1.13 34.46
N PRO A 105 -30.78 0.80 35.50
CA PRO A 105 -30.94 -0.44 36.26
C PRO A 105 -32.31 -1.14 36.03
#